data_AF-A0A9Q0P8T7-F1
#
_entry.id   AF-A0A9Q0P8T7-F1
#
_cell.length_a   1.000
_cell.length_b   1.000
_cell.length_c   1.000
_cell.angle_alpha   90.00
_cell.angle_beta   90.00
_cell.angle_gamma   90.00
#
_symmetry.space_group_name_H-M   'P 1'
#
loop_
_entity.id
_entity.type
_entity.pdbx_description
1 polymer ?
#
loop_
_entity_poly.entity_id
_entity_poly.type
_entity_poly.pdbx_seq_one_letter_code
_entity_poly.pdbx_strand_id
1 'polypeptide(L)'
;MGTEENSKKSRDHIGSVRSIFMHADSADWLLMVLGFIGSIGDGFSTPLVLFVTSKLMNNLGGTSSSAEAFSHSINKNALALCYLACGQWVVSFLVIPGIVYGRTLMGIARKTREEYNKAGTVAEQAISSIRTVFAFVGEAKTIAAYSEALEFSVKLGLRQGLAKGLAIGSNGVVFGIWSFMSYYGSRMVMYHGSAGGTVFAVGAAIAVGGLALGAGLSNVKYFSEASSAGERIEYDTQVCSVCLVPASPLDIGNCSTDSLT
;
A
#
# COMPACT_ATOMS: atom_id res chain seq x y z
N MET A 1 -56.17 26.22 7.22
CA MET A 1 -54.98 26.65 6.46
C MET A 1 -54.12 27.45 7.42
N GLY A 2 -53.16 26.91 8.16
CA GLY A 2 -52.25 25.81 7.87
C GLY A 2 -50.81 26.34 7.89
N THR A 3 -50.34 26.60 9.11
CA THR A 3 -48.94 26.58 9.62
C THR A 3 -47.89 27.60 9.14
N GLU A 4 -47.47 28.41 10.11
CA GLU A 4 -46.08 28.84 10.39
C GLU A 4 -45.08 27.68 10.29
N GLU A 5 -43.85 27.94 9.83
CA GLU A 5 -42.62 27.90 10.67
C GLU A 5 -41.33 27.94 9.83
N ASN A 6 -40.51 28.91 10.19
CA ASN A 6 -39.06 28.86 10.30
C ASN A 6 -38.40 27.47 10.15
N SER A 7 -37.57 27.27 9.13
CA SER A 7 -36.42 26.37 9.26
C SER A 7 -35.26 26.79 8.38
N LYS A 8 -34.39 27.56 9.02
CA LYS A 8 -32.95 27.68 8.76
C LYS A 8 -32.34 26.28 8.66
N LYS A 9 -32.37 25.64 7.49
CA LYS A 9 -31.74 24.31 7.32
C LYS A 9 -30.23 24.47 7.20
N SER A 10 -29.59 23.78 8.14
CA SER A 10 -28.17 23.75 8.47
C SER A 10 -27.23 23.63 7.26
N ARG A 11 -26.09 24.32 7.39
CA ARG A 11 -24.89 24.17 6.56
C ARG A 11 -24.39 22.72 6.69
N ASP A 12 -24.62 21.91 5.67
CA ASP A 12 -23.83 20.69 5.49
C ASP A 12 -22.47 21.13 4.95
N HIS A 13 -21.53 21.25 5.88
CA HIS A 13 -20.12 21.50 5.61
C HIS A 13 -19.56 20.25 4.92
N ILE A 14 -19.80 20.11 3.61
CA ILE A 14 -18.88 19.38 2.75
C ILE A 14 -17.58 20.17 2.88
N GLY A 15 -16.66 19.65 3.69
CA GLY A 15 -15.28 20.12 3.75
C GLY A 15 -14.74 20.08 2.34
N SER A 16 -14.86 21.21 1.65
CA SER A 16 -14.51 21.35 0.25
C SER A 16 -13.05 20.99 0.13
N VAL A 17 -12.70 20.08 -0.76
CA VAL A 17 -11.32 19.68 -1.05
C VAL A 17 -10.44 20.93 -1.26
N ARG A 18 -11.02 22.05 -1.72
CA ARG A 18 -10.41 23.39 -1.80
C ARG A 18 -9.82 23.93 -0.50
N SER A 19 -10.35 23.58 0.67
CA SER A 19 -9.81 24.06 1.96
C SER A 19 -8.45 23.45 2.27
N ILE A 20 -8.16 22.25 1.77
CA ILE A 20 -6.84 21.59 1.91
C ILE A 20 -5.82 22.27 0.98
N PHE A 21 -6.27 22.78 -0.18
CA PHE A 21 -5.45 23.48 -1.17
C PHE A 21 -5.22 24.97 -0.89
N MET A 22 -5.83 25.56 0.14
CA MET A 22 -5.64 26.98 0.44
C MET A 22 -4.27 27.33 1.04
N HIS A 23 -3.54 26.33 1.56
CA HIS A 23 -2.22 26.52 2.19
C HIS A 23 -1.07 25.89 1.39
N ALA A 24 -1.33 25.35 0.19
CA ALA A 24 -0.33 24.65 -0.61
C ALA A 24 0.41 25.65 -1.52
N ASP A 25 1.75 25.62 -1.50
CA ASP A 25 2.59 26.46 -2.34
C ASP A 25 2.45 26.11 -3.83
N SER A 26 2.76 27.04 -4.74
CA SER A 26 2.63 26.81 -6.19
C SER A 26 3.44 25.62 -6.72
N ALA A 27 4.55 25.28 -6.04
CA ALA A 27 5.33 24.09 -6.33
C ALA A 27 4.60 22.79 -5.95
N ASP A 28 3.84 22.81 -4.86
CA ASP A 28 3.09 21.67 -4.35
C ASP A 28 1.89 21.36 -5.26
N TRP A 29 1.24 22.41 -5.78
CA TRP A 29 0.23 22.27 -6.85
C TRP A 29 0.80 21.64 -8.12
N LEU A 30 1.97 22.11 -8.58
CA LEU A 30 2.65 21.54 -9.74
C LEU A 30 3.02 20.07 -9.51
N LEU A 31 3.53 19.74 -8.33
CA LEU A 31 3.89 18.36 -7.97
C LEU A 31 2.66 17.45 -7.94
N MET A 32 1.51 17.92 -7.43
CA MET A 32 0.28 17.13 -7.45
C MET A 32 -0.24 16.88 -8.87
N VAL A 33 -0.24 17.90 -9.73
CA VAL A 33 -0.67 17.75 -11.13
C VAL A 33 0.28 16.84 -11.92
N LEU A 34 1.58 17.02 -11.73
CA LEU A 34 2.61 16.22 -12.41
C LEU A 34 2.57 14.76 -11.93
N GLY A 35 2.29 14.52 -10.64
CA GLY A 35 2.04 13.18 -10.10
C GLY A 35 0.78 12.53 -10.66
N PHE A 36 -0.29 13.30 -10.87
CA PHE A 36 -1.52 12.80 -11.47
C PHE A 36 -1.32 12.41 -12.95
N ILE A 37 -0.66 13.27 -13.72
CA ILE A 37 -0.30 13.00 -15.12
C ILE A 37 0.65 11.80 -15.21
N GLY A 38 1.62 11.70 -14.31
CA GLY A 38 2.54 10.56 -14.22
C GLY A 38 1.81 9.24 -13.94
N SER A 39 0.80 9.25 -13.07
CA SER A 39 0.01 8.06 -12.74
C SER A 39 -0.85 7.59 -13.93
N ILE A 40 -1.44 8.52 -14.68
CA ILE A 40 -2.17 8.21 -15.92
C ILE A 40 -1.21 7.66 -16.98
N GLY A 41 -0.03 8.28 -17.13
CA GLY A 41 0.99 7.86 -18.07
C GLY A 41 1.48 6.43 -17.82
N ASP A 42 1.74 6.09 -16.55
CA ASP A 42 2.20 4.75 -16.17
C ASP A 42 1.13 3.68 -16.43
N GLY A 43 -0.14 3.99 -16.11
CA GLY A 43 -1.27 3.07 -16.32
C GLY A 43 -1.58 2.80 -17.80
N PHE A 44 -1.43 3.80 -18.68
CA PHE A 44 -1.69 3.63 -20.11
C PHE A 44 -0.48 3.06 -20.87
N SER A 45 0.75 3.33 -20.39
CA SER A 45 1.99 2.87 -21.02
C SER A 45 2.08 1.35 -21.07
N THR A 46 1.68 0.65 -20.02
CA THR A 46 1.76 -0.82 -19.93
C THR A 46 0.99 -1.55 -21.04
N PRO A 47 -0.33 -1.30 -21.23
CA PRO A 47 -1.09 -1.94 -22.31
C PRO A 47 -0.65 -1.49 -23.71
N LEU A 48 -0.22 -0.23 -23.88
CA LEU A 48 0.27 0.27 -25.17
C LEU A 48 1.59 -0.40 -25.59
N VAL A 49 2.57 -0.47 -24.68
CA VAL A 49 3.86 -1.14 -24.93
C VAL A 49 3.66 -2.61 -25.25
N LEU A 50 2.74 -3.28 -24.55
CA LEU A 50 2.37 -4.67 -24.83
C LEU A 50 1.80 -4.85 -26.24
N PHE A 51 0.89 -3.97 -26.64
CA PHE A 51 0.27 -4.02 -27.96
C PHE A 51 1.29 -3.81 -29.08
N VAL A 52 2.14 -2.78 -28.96
CA VAL A 52 3.18 -2.47 -29.95
C VAL A 52 4.21 -3.58 -30.04
N THR A 53 4.68 -4.09 -28.90
CA THR A 53 5.68 -5.17 -28.85
C THR A 53 5.12 -6.47 -29.43
N SER A 54 3.85 -6.80 -29.14
CA SER A 54 3.18 -7.97 -29.72
C SER A 54 3.10 -7.88 -31.25
N LYS A 55 2.74 -6.70 -31.78
CA LYS A 55 2.71 -6.44 -33.22
C LYS A 55 4.10 -6.55 -33.85
N LEU A 56 5.14 -5.97 -33.23
CA LEU A 56 6.51 -6.07 -33.74
C LEU A 56 7.00 -7.52 -33.78
N MET A 57 6.78 -8.28 -32.70
CA MET A 57 7.21 -9.68 -32.61
C MET A 57 6.47 -10.57 -33.61
N ASN A 58 5.19 -10.30 -33.87
CA ASN A 58 4.41 -11.02 -34.89
C ASN A 58 4.88 -10.70 -36.32
N ASN A 59 5.40 -9.50 -36.59
CA ASN A 59 5.96 -9.17 -37.90
C ASN A 59 7.33 -9.83 -38.14
N LEU A 60 8.14 -10.04 -37.09
CA LEU A 60 9.41 -10.77 -37.22
C LEU A 60 9.23 -12.28 -37.48
N GLY A 61 8.09 -12.87 -37.05
CA GLY A 61 7.84 -14.31 -37.11
C GLY A 61 6.91 -14.77 -38.24
N GLY A 62 6.85 -14.05 -39.36
CA GLY A 62 5.79 -14.19 -40.37
C GLY A 62 5.62 -15.58 -41.01
N THR A 63 4.66 -16.35 -40.48
CA THR A 63 3.68 -17.09 -41.28
C THR A 63 2.32 -17.03 -40.58
N SER A 64 1.34 -16.46 -41.27
CA SER A 64 -0.04 -16.24 -40.85
C SER A 64 -0.77 -17.55 -40.53
N SER A 65 -1.23 -17.71 -39.29
CA SER A 65 -2.18 -18.75 -38.91
C SER A 65 -3.28 -18.17 -38.01
N SER A 66 -4.50 -18.26 -38.51
CA SER A 66 -5.73 -17.69 -37.98
C SER A 66 -6.05 -18.17 -36.56
N ALA A 67 -6.81 -17.34 -35.84
CA ALA A 67 -7.30 -17.52 -34.47
C ALA A 67 -8.03 -18.85 -34.17
N GLU A 68 -8.29 -19.69 -35.17
CA GLU A 68 -8.95 -20.99 -35.03
C GLU A 68 -7.97 -22.14 -34.74
N ALA A 69 -6.75 -22.13 -35.32
CA ALA A 69 -5.67 -23.07 -34.96
C ALA A 69 -5.07 -22.75 -33.56
N PHE A 70 -5.24 -21.49 -33.14
CA PHE A 70 -4.81 -20.91 -31.88
C PHE A 70 -5.51 -21.54 -30.67
N SER A 71 -6.84 -21.63 -30.67
CA SER A 71 -7.59 -22.25 -29.55
C SER A 71 -7.26 -23.74 -29.39
N HIS A 72 -7.02 -24.47 -30.48
CA HIS A 72 -6.71 -25.89 -30.41
C HIS A 72 -5.27 -26.16 -29.88
N SER A 73 -4.29 -25.38 -30.33
CA SER A 73 -2.89 -25.50 -29.86
C SER A 73 -2.68 -24.91 -28.46
N ILE A 74 -3.42 -23.86 -28.11
CA ILE A 74 -3.40 -23.31 -26.75
C ILE A 74 -4.02 -24.30 -25.79
N ASN A 75 -5.15 -24.95 -26.05
CA ASN A 75 -5.71 -25.86 -25.04
C ASN A 75 -4.78 -27.04 -24.69
N LYS A 76 -3.93 -27.47 -25.65
CA LYS A 76 -2.90 -28.51 -25.42
C LYS A 76 -1.70 -28.02 -24.60
N ASN A 77 -1.26 -26.78 -24.80
CA ASN A 77 -0.08 -26.19 -24.14
C ASN A 77 -0.42 -25.22 -22.99
N ALA A 78 -1.69 -24.87 -22.84
CA ALA A 78 -2.25 -24.05 -21.77
C ALA A 78 -2.07 -24.75 -20.45
N LEU A 79 -2.10 -26.09 -20.41
CA LEU A 79 -1.79 -26.83 -19.20
C LEU A 79 -0.34 -26.58 -18.76
N ALA A 80 0.63 -26.58 -19.68
CA ALA A 80 2.04 -26.30 -19.36
C ALA A 80 2.25 -24.83 -18.98
N LEU A 81 1.60 -23.89 -19.67
CA LEU A 81 1.59 -22.47 -19.27
C LEU A 81 0.89 -22.25 -17.92
N CYS A 82 -0.17 -23.00 -17.63
CA CYS A 82 -0.84 -23.02 -16.33
C CYS A 82 0.05 -23.65 -15.27
N TYR A 83 0.85 -24.68 -15.56
CA TYR A 83 1.83 -25.22 -14.61
C TYR A 83 2.97 -24.25 -14.34
N LEU A 84 3.44 -23.51 -15.36
CA LEU A 84 4.43 -22.45 -15.20
C LEU A 84 3.85 -21.24 -14.47
N ALA A 85 2.59 -20.88 -14.75
CA ALA A 85 1.84 -19.89 -13.98
C ALA A 85 1.64 -20.36 -12.54
N CYS A 86 1.26 -21.61 -12.29
CA CYS A 86 1.19 -22.19 -10.96
C CYS A 86 2.55 -22.17 -10.26
N GLY A 87 3.65 -22.42 -10.98
CA GLY A 87 5.02 -22.21 -10.47
C GLY A 87 5.30 -20.75 -10.10
N GLN A 88 4.84 -19.79 -10.91
CA GLN A 88 4.90 -18.36 -10.62
C GLN A 88 3.99 -17.95 -9.45
N TRP A 89 2.85 -18.62 -9.29
CA TRP A 89 1.94 -18.45 -8.17
C TRP A 89 2.51 -19.05 -6.89
N VAL A 90 3.29 -20.12 -6.95
CA VAL A 90 4.04 -20.66 -5.81
C VAL A 90 5.15 -19.69 -5.38
N VAL A 91 5.85 -19.07 -6.35
CA VAL A 91 6.81 -17.98 -6.08
C VAL A 91 6.11 -16.72 -5.54
N SER A 92 4.89 -16.43 -6.00
CA SER A 92 4.05 -15.36 -5.46
C SER A 92 3.43 -15.71 -4.09
N PHE A 93 3.21 -16.98 -3.78
CA PHE A 93 2.88 -17.44 -2.42
C PHE A 93 4.07 -17.21 -1.47
N LEU A 94 5.30 -17.14 -1.99
CA LEU A 94 6.48 -16.65 -1.27
C LEU A 94 6.47 -15.12 -1.08
N VAL A 95 5.52 -14.38 -1.67
CA VAL A 95 5.24 -12.95 -1.42
C VAL A 95 4.25 -12.74 -0.26
N ILE A 96 3.58 -13.80 0.23
CA ILE A 96 2.83 -13.76 1.50
C ILE A 96 3.74 -13.33 2.68
N PRO A 97 5.00 -13.82 2.77
CA PRO A 97 6.02 -13.20 3.59
C PRO A 97 6.13 -11.69 3.43
N GLY A 98 6.02 -11.14 2.22
CA GLY A 98 6.07 -9.71 1.92
C GLY A 98 4.92 -8.90 2.52
N ILE A 99 3.70 -9.45 2.61
CA ILE A 99 2.58 -8.78 3.30
C ILE A 99 2.81 -8.77 4.83
N VAL A 100 3.29 -9.89 5.38
CA VAL A 100 3.70 -9.98 6.80
C VAL A 100 4.91 -9.08 7.08
N TYR A 101 5.83 -8.98 6.13
CA TYR A 101 6.99 -8.09 6.19
C TYR A 101 6.56 -6.64 6.19
N GLY A 102 5.61 -6.25 5.32
CA GLY A 102 5.07 -4.90 5.26
C GLY A 102 4.39 -4.48 6.57
N ARG A 103 3.62 -5.40 7.20
CA ARG A 103 3.05 -5.15 8.53
C ARG A 103 4.12 -5.04 9.62
N THR A 104 5.12 -5.90 9.59
CA THR A 104 6.24 -5.87 10.55
C THR A 104 7.08 -4.60 10.38
N LEU A 105 7.31 -4.17 9.14
CA LEU A 105 8.04 -2.95 8.79
C LEU A 105 7.32 -1.69 9.25
N MET A 106 5.99 -1.64 9.10
CA MET A 106 5.17 -0.55 9.64
C MET A 106 5.22 -0.51 11.17
N GLY A 107 5.18 -1.66 11.84
CA GLY A 107 5.33 -1.76 13.29
C GLY A 107 6.71 -1.29 13.77
N ILE A 108 7.77 -1.66 13.05
CA ILE A 108 9.14 -1.19 13.32
C ILE A 108 9.24 0.32 13.07
N ALA A 109 8.71 0.83 11.97
CA ALA A 109 8.73 2.26 11.64
C ALA A 109 8.01 3.09 12.72
N ARG A 110 6.90 2.60 13.28
CA ARG A 110 6.19 3.25 14.38
C ARG A 110 7.05 3.32 15.64
N LYS A 111 7.71 2.21 16.01
CA LYS A 111 8.63 2.17 17.16
C LYS A 111 9.83 3.10 16.95
N THR A 112 10.42 3.12 15.74
CA THR A 112 11.50 4.05 15.39
C THR A 112 11.05 5.50 15.58
N ARG A 113 9.85 5.85 15.11
CA ARG A 113 9.30 7.21 15.25
C ARG A 113 9.06 7.59 16.71
N GLU A 114 8.57 6.67 17.53
CA GLU A 114 8.32 6.91 18.95
C GLU A 114 9.60 7.18 19.74
N GLU A 115 10.65 6.38 19.52
CA GLU A 115 11.96 6.61 20.15
C GLU A 115 12.66 7.86 19.59
N TYR A 116 12.49 8.13 18.29
CA TYR A 116 12.98 9.38 17.70
C TYR A 116 12.30 10.61 18.30
N ASN A 117 11.00 10.54 18.60
CA ASN A 117 10.30 11.63 19.29
C ASN A 117 10.90 11.88 20.68
N LYS A 118 11.28 10.84 21.43
CA LYS A 118 11.96 11.02 22.73
C LYS A 118 13.29 11.74 22.56
N ALA A 119 14.11 11.36 21.60
CA ALA A 119 15.33 12.10 21.27
C ALA A 119 15.03 13.56 20.87
N GLY A 120 13.95 13.76 20.09
CA GLY A 120 13.43 15.08 19.73
C GLY A 120 13.09 15.94 20.95
N THR A 121 12.42 15.37 21.96
CA THR A 121 12.10 16.11 23.20
C THR A 121 13.35 16.52 23.98
N VAL A 122 14.40 15.69 24.02
CA VAL A 122 15.68 16.03 24.67
C VAL A 122 16.36 17.20 23.95
N ALA A 123 16.37 17.18 22.61
CA ALA A 123 16.91 18.28 21.82
C ALA A 123 16.08 19.56 21.98
N GLU A 124 14.74 19.45 22.01
CA GLU A 124 13.83 20.57 22.18
C GLU A 124 14.00 21.23 23.55
N GLN A 125 14.15 20.44 24.62
CA GLN A 125 14.46 20.94 25.97
C GLN A 125 15.82 21.66 26.03
N ALA A 126 16.83 21.12 25.35
CA ALA A 126 18.15 21.74 25.27
C ALA A 126 18.12 23.08 24.51
N ILE A 127 17.42 23.14 23.38
CA ILE A 127 17.27 24.36 22.57
C ILE A 127 16.45 25.41 23.34
N SER A 128 15.35 24.99 23.97
CA SER A 128 14.51 25.88 24.78
C SER A 128 15.26 26.47 25.98
N SER A 129 16.33 25.83 26.45
CA SER A 129 17.12 26.26 27.63
C SER A 129 18.60 26.50 27.29
N ILE A 130 18.90 26.94 26.07
CA ILE A 130 20.27 27.05 25.55
C ILE A 130 21.21 27.90 26.43
N ARG A 131 20.69 28.99 27.02
CA ARG A 131 21.44 29.86 27.93
C ARG A 131 21.89 29.13 29.19
N THR A 132 21.05 28.23 29.71
CA THR A 132 21.33 27.43 30.91
C THR A 132 22.37 26.36 30.61
N VAL A 133 22.26 25.68 29.46
CA VAL A 133 23.25 24.68 29.03
C VAL A 133 24.64 25.32 28.88
N PHE A 134 24.71 26.51 28.28
CA PHE A 134 25.95 27.26 28.14
C PHE A 134 26.52 27.73 29.49
N ALA A 135 25.67 28.26 30.38
CA ALA A 135 26.09 28.75 31.70
C ALA A 135 26.70 27.67 32.60
N PHE A 136 26.27 26.41 32.45
CA PHE A 136 26.81 25.26 33.19
C PHE A 136 27.88 24.47 32.42
N VAL A 137 28.29 24.91 31.21
CA VAL A 137 29.19 24.17 30.31
C VAL A 137 28.68 22.72 30.12
N GLY A 138 27.36 22.57 30.00
CA GLY A 138 26.66 21.29 29.96
C GLY A 138 26.58 20.65 28.58
N GLU A 139 27.14 21.29 27.55
CA GLU A 139 27.00 20.89 26.14
C GLU A 139 27.39 19.42 25.89
N ALA A 140 28.53 18.99 26.44
CA ALA A 140 29.00 17.61 26.30
C ALA A 140 28.02 16.59 26.92
N LYS A 141 27.43 16.93 28.06
CA LYS A 141 26.44 16.08 28.75
C LYS A 141 25.15 15.98 27.94
N THR A 142 24.68 17.10 27.39
CA THR A 142 23.47 17.17 26.57
C THR A 142 23.64 16.41 25.25
N ILE A 143 24.80 16.54 24.59
CA ILE A 143 25.13 15.80 23.37
C ILE A 143 25.19 14.29 23.66
N ALA A 144 25.79 13.87 24.78
CA ALA A 144 25.83 12.47 25.17
C ALA A 144 24.42 11.90 25.40
N ALA A 145 23.56 12.61 26.12
CA ALA A 145 22.17 12.19 26.36
C ALA A 145 21.35 12.11 25.06
N TYR A 146 21.55 13.04 24.12
CA TYR A 146 20.91 13.00 22.81
C TYR A 146 21.43 11.83 21.95
N SER A 147 22.74 11.57 21.98
CA SER A 147 23.36 10.44 21.27
C SER A 147 22.87 9.10 21.78
N GLU A 148 22.74 8.94 23.10
CA GLU A 148 22.20 7.72 23.74
C GLU A 148 20.74 7.48 23.32
N ALA A 149 19.90 8.53 23.33
CA ALA A 149 18.51 8.44 22.90
C ALA A 149 18.36 8.07 21.40
N LEU A 150 19.33 8.42 20.56
CA LEU A 150 19.32 8.12 19.12
C LEU A 150 19.84 6.73 18.76
N GLU A 151 20.74 6.15 19.58
CA GLU A 151 21.44 4.90 19.24
C GLU A 151 20.46 3.76 18.92
N PHE A 152 19.40 3.63 19.71
CA PHE A 152 18.35 2.64 19.50
C PHE A 152 17.61 2.86 18.17
N SER A 153 17.23 4.10 17.85
CA SER A 153 16.54 4.46 16.61
C SER A 153 17.41 4.14 15.38
N VAL A 154 18.71 4.46 15.43
CA VAL A 154 19.65 4.20 14.33
C VAL A 154 19.82 2.69 14.11
N LYS A 155 19.98 1.90 15.17
CA LYS A 155 20.13 0.44 15.07
C LYS A 155 18.88 -0.24 14.51
N LEU A 156 17.69 0.23 14.92
CA LEU A 156 16.42 -0.26 14.39
C LEU A 156 16.24 0.13 12.91
N GLY A 157 16.58 1.38 12.57
CA GLY A 157 16.57 1.91 11.21
C GLY A 157 17.53 1.17 10.27
N LEU A 158 18.73 0.79 10.73
CA LEU A 158 19.69 -0.03 9.96
C LEU A 158 19.13 -1.43 9.65
N ARG A 159 18.56 -2.11 10.64
CA ARG A 159 17.89 -3.41 10.43
C ARG A 159 16.70 -3.28 9.47
N GLN A 160 15.91 -2.23 9.63
CA GLN A 160 14.78 -1.92 8.75
C GLN A 160 15.25 -1.60 7.31
N GLY A 161 16.35 -0.87 7.16
CA GLY A 161 16.96 -0.52 5.89
C GLY A 161 17.48 -1.74 5.14
N LEU A 162 18.19 -2.64 5.83
CA LEU A 162 18.65 -3.91 5.26
C LEU A 162 17.47 -4.79 4.83
N ALA A 163 16.45 -4.89 5.68
CA ALA A 163 15.21 -5.60 5.40
C ALA A 163 14.49 -5.06 4.15
N LYS A 164 14.35 -3.73 4.03
CA LYS A 164 13.77 -3.07 2.86
C LYS A 164 14.64 -3.25 1.61
N GLY A 165 15.96 -3.16 1.76
CA GLY A 165 16.92 -3.36 0.68
C GLY A 165 16.86 -4.79 0.12
N LEU A 166 16.75 -5.80 0.97
CA LEU A 166 16.59 -7.20 0.55
C LEU A 166 15.26 -7.42 -0.19
N ALA A 167 14.18 -6.79 0.27
CA ALA A 167 12.88 -6.86 -0.39
C ALA A 167 12.91 -6.21 -1.79
N ILE A 168 13.52 -5.02 -1.93
CA ILE A 168 13.66 -4.35 -3.24
C ILE A 168 14.62 -5.15 -4.14
N GLY A 169 15.72 -5.67 -3.59
CA GLY A 169 16.68 -6.49 -4.32
C GLY A 169 16.08 -7.80 -4.85
N SER A 170 15.07 -8.33 -4.16
CA SER A 170 14.33 -9.52 -4.59
C SER A 170 13.50 -9.30 -5.85
N ASN A 171 13.29 -8.05 -6.31
CA ASN A 171 12.75 -7.78 -7.64
C ASN A 171 13.65 -8.33 -8.77
N GLY A 172 14.90 -8.69 -8.49
CA GLY A 172 15.75 -9.43 -9.43
C GLY A 172 15.12 -10.74 -9.92
N VAL A 173 14.26 -11.37 -9.12
CA VAL A 173 13.52 -12.59 -9.49
C VAL A 173 12.64 -12.35 -10.73
N VAL A 174 12.13 -11.12 -10.92
CA VAL A 174 11.35 -10.74 -12.10
C VAL A 174 12.16 -10.93 -13.38
N PHE A 175 13.44 -10.56 -13.41
CA PHE A 175 14.27 -10.79 -14.59
C PHE A 175 14.47 -12.28 -14.88
N GLY A 176 14.56 -13.12 -13.85
CA GLY A 176 14.57 -14.58 -14.00
C GLY A 176 13.28 -15.12 -14.61
N ILE A 177 12.13 -14.58 -14.19
CA ILE A 177 10.81 -14.94 -14.72
C ILE A 177 10.70 -14.56 -16.20
N TRP A 178 11.10 -13.34 -16.55
CA TRP A 178 11.12 -12.85 -17.93
C TRP A 178 12.10 -13.65 -18.81
N SER A 179 13.25 -14.04 -18.27
CA SER A 179 14.23 -14.90 -18.96
C SER A 179 13.65 -16.29 -19.24
N PHE A 180 13.03 -16.91 -18.24
CA PHE A 180 12.39 -18.22 -18.40
C PHE A 180 11.22 -18.17 -19.39
N MET A 181 10.41 -17.11 -19.33
CA MET A 181 9.32 -16.86 -20.28
C MET A 181 9.85 -16.70 -21.71
N SER A 182 10.96 -16.00 -21.90
CA SER A 182 11.61 -15.85 -23.21
C SER A 182 12.17 -17.17 -23.73
N TYR A 183 12.83 -17.96 -22.87
CA TYR A 183 13.38 -19.26 -23.22
C TYR A 183 12.29 -20.27 -23.64
N TYR A 184 11.26 -20.43 -22.79
CA TYR A 184 10.15 -21.34 -23.09
C TYR A 184 9.27 -20.84 -24.23
N GLY A 185 9.04 -19.52 -24.29
CA GLY A 185 8.31 -18.87 -25.38
C GLY A 185 8.98 -19.11 -26.74
N SER A 186 10.30 -19.00 -26.82
CA SER A 186 11.07 -19.28 -28.04
C SER A 186 10.93 -20.74 -28.50
N ARG A 187 11.00 -21.69 -27.56
CA ARG A 187 10.76 -23.12 -27.86
C ARG A 187 9.32 -23.36 -28.35
N MET A 188 8.32 -22.69 -27.77
CA MET A 188 6.93 -22.85 -28.20
C MET A 188 6.71 -22.37 -29.64
N VAL A 189 7.32 -21.24 -30.02
CA VAL A 189 7.27 -20.71 -31.39
C VAL A 189 7.90 -21.69 -32.39
N MET A 190 9.06 -22.28 -32.05
CA MET A 190 9.79 -23.19 -32.93
C MET A 190 9.08 -24.54 -33.17
N TYR A 191 8.52 -25.16 -32.12
CA TYR A 191 7.97 -26.52 -32.23
C TYR A 191 6.47 -26.58 -32.53
N HIS A 192 5.71 -25.55 -32.18
CA HIS A 192 4.24 -25.53 -32.33
C HIS A 192 3.75 -24.48 -33.32
N GLY A 193 4.64 -23.75 -34.00
CA GLY A 193 4.29 -22.78 -35.03
C GLY A 193 3.39 -21.64 -34.55
N SER A 194 3.39 -21.36 -33.24
CA SER A 194 2.56 -20.33 -32.63
C SER A 194 3.20 -18.94 -32.81
N ALA A 195 2.38 -17.91 -33.04
CA ALA A 195 2.85 -16.55 -33.20
C ALA A 195 3.52 -16.03 -31.90
N GLY A 196 4.79 -15.62 -31.99
CA GLY A 196 5.59 -15.24 -30.83
C GLY A 196 5.07 -14.02 -30.07
N GLY A 197 4.46 -13.06 -30.77
CA GLY A 197 3.84 -11.89 -30.15
C GLY A 197 2.61 -12.23 -29.31
N THR A 198 1.91 -13.32 -29.61
CA THR A 198 0.78 -13.77 -28.80
C THR A 198 1.22 -14.55 -27.57
N VAL A 199 2.26 -15.37 -27.69
CA VAL A 199 2.88 -16.06 -26.54
C VAL A 199 3.43 -15.03 -25.53
N PHE A 200 4.07 -13.97 -26.03
CA PHE A 200 4.53 -12.85 -25.23
C PHE A 200 3.39 -12.10 -24.54
N ALA A 201 2.31 -11.81 -25.27
CA ALA A 201 1.15 -11.09 -24.72
C ALA A 201 0.46 -11.88 -23.59
N VAL A 202 0.30 -13.21 -23.74
CA VAL A 202 -0.28 -14.08 -22.69
C VAL A 202 0.64 -14.13 -21.46
N GLY A 203 1.94 -14.31 -21.66
CA GLY A 203 2.91 -14.34 -20.56
C GLY A 203 2.97 -13.03 -19.78
N ALA A 204 2.96 -11.90 -20.48
CA ALA A 204 2.92 -10.59 -19.84
C ALA A 204 1.58 -10.30 -19.16
N ALA A 205 0.44 -10.73 -19.71
CA ALA A 205 -0.86 -10.60 -19.05
C ALA A 205 -0.90 -11.36 -17.72
N ILE A 206 -0.30 -12.55 -17.65
CA ILE A 206 -0.17 -13.32 -16.40
C ILE A 206 0.72 -12.59 -15.39
N ALA A 207 1.86 -12.05 -15.83
CA ALA A 207 2.78 -11.31 -14.95
C ALA A 207 2.15 -10.02 -14.38
N VAL A 208 1.52 -9.21 -15.25
CA VAL A 208 0.84 -7.96 -14.85
C VAL A 208 -0.39 -8.27 -14.00
N GLY A 209 -1.15 -9.32 -14.34
CA GLY A 209 -2.30 -9.78 -13.55
C GLY A 209 -1.91 -10.24 -12.15
N GLY A 210 -0.77 -10.93 -12.00
CA GLY A 210 -0.22 -11.32 -10.71
C GLY A 210 0.18 -10.11 -9.84
N LEU A 211 0.80 -9.10 -10.45
CA LEU A 211 1.14 -7.85 -9.76
C LEU A 211 -0.11 -7.09 -9.30
N ALA A 212 -1.13 -7.00 -10.14
CA ALA A 212 -2.40 -6.36 -9.83
C ALA A 212 -3.14 -7.06 -8.68
N LEU A 213 -3.12 -8.40 -8.65
CA LEU A 213 -3.65 -9.19 -7.52
C LEU A 213 -2.88 -8.92 -6.22
N GLY A 214 -1.55 -8.86 -6.28
CA GLY A 214 -0.72 -8.53 -5.11
C GLY A 214 -1.02 -7.13 -4.55
N ALA A 215 -1.16 -6.14 -5.42
CA ALA A 215 -1.56 -4.78 -5.04
C ALA A 215 -2.99 -4.76 -4.46
N GLY A 216 -3.94 -5.48 -5.07
CA GLY A 216 -5.31 -5.60 -4.58
C GLY A 216 -5.40 -6.20 -3.18
N LEU A 217 -4.61 -7.24 -2.88
CA LEU A 217 -4.59 -7.88 -1.55
C LEU A 217 -4.14 -6.94 -0.43
N SER A 218 -3.27 -5.96 -0.73
CA SER A 218 -2.84 -4.96 0.26
C SER A 218 -3.97 -4.01 0.69
N ASN A 219 -4.94 -3.76 -0.19
CA ASN A 219 -6.08 -2.89 0.09
C ASN A 219 -7.09 -3.52 1.07
N VAL A 220 -7.14 -4.85 1.15
CA VAL A 220 -8.00 -5.58 2.10
C VAL A 220 -7.66 -5.24 3.56
N LYS A 221 -6.39 -4.93 3.86
CA LYS A 221 -5.97 -4.48 5.19
C LYS A 221 -6.70 -3.21 5.62
N TYR A 222 -6.75 -2.20 4.76
CA TYR A 222 -7.40 -0.94 5.05
C TYR A 222 -8.90 -1.12 5.23
N PHE A 223 -9.51 -2.03 4.45
CA PHE A 223 -10.91 -2.40 4.64
C PHE A 223 -11.15 -3.04 6.00
N SER A 224 -10.28 -3.96 6.44
CA SER A 224 -10.37 -4.58 7.77
C SER A 224 -10.17 -3.58 8.91
N GLU A 225 -9.22 -2.66 8.79
CA GLU A 225 -9.02 -1.60 9.80
C GLU A 225 -10.22 -0.64 9.83
N ALA A 226 -10.75 -0.23 8.67
CA ALA A 226 -11.94 0.61 8.57
C ALA A 226 -13.19 -0.05 9.16
N SER A 227 -13.43 -1.33 8.90
CA SER A 227 -14.54 -2.08 9.51
C SER A 227 -14.41 -2.14 11.04
N SER A 228 -13.21 -2.39 11.57
CA SER A 228 -12.99 -2.44 13.03
C SER A 228 -13.17 -1.08 13.73
N ALA A 229 -12.84 0.02 13.03
CA ALA A 229 -13.05 1.37 13.54
C ALA A 229 -14.54 1.76 13.49
N GLY A 230 -15.25 1.36 12.43
CA GLY A 230 -16.69 1.57 12.30
C GLY A 230 -17.49 0.90 13.42
N GLU A 231 -17.15 -0.36 13.74
CA GLU A 231 -17.79 -1.11 14.82
C GLU A 231 -17.61 -0.43 16.19
N ARG A 232 -16.42 0.15 16.45
CA ARG A 232 -16.16 0.93 17.68
C ARG A 232 -17.01 2.20 17.76
N ILE A 233 -17.21 2.90 16.65
CA ILE A 233 -18.01 4.13 16.60
C ILE A 233 -19.50 3.80 16.79
N GLU A 234 -19.98 2.71 16.20
CA GLU A 234 -21.36 2.24 16.37
C GLU A 234 -21.62 1.81 17.83
N TYR A 235 -20.67 1.10 18.44
CA TYR A 235 -20.71 0.77 19.87
C TYR A 235 -20.74 2.02 20.76
N ASP A 236 -19.84 2.99 20.55
CA ASP A 236 -19.81 4.24 21.34
C ASP A 236 -21.08 5.08 21.14
N THR A 237 -21.65 5.09 19.93
CA THR A 237 -22.92 5.78 19.64
C THR A 237 -24.09 5.10 20.33
N GLN A 238 -24.11 3.76 20.38
CA GLN A 238 -25.17 3.01 21.06
C GLN A 238 -25.05 3.10 22.58
N VAL A 239 -23.84 3.08 23.14
CA VAL A 239 -23.58 3.33 24.57
C VAL A 239 -23.93 4.77 24.95
N CYS A 240 -23.53 5.77 24.15
CA CYS A 240 -23.98 7.15 24.37
C CYS A 240 -25.50 7.26 24.29
N SER A 241 -26.17 6.59 23.34
CA SER A 241 -27.62 6.63 23.24
C SER A 241 -28.31 5.97 24.44
N VAL A 242 -27.75 4.90 25.02
CA VAL A 242 -28.24 4.29 26.28
C VAL A 242 -28.01 5.21 27.48
N CYS A 243 -26.88 5.93 27.54
CA CYS A 243 -26.61 6.93 28.57
C CYS A 243 -27.43 8.23 28.40
N LEU A 244 -27.90 8.54 27.18
CA LEU A 244 -28.73 9.71 26.86
C LEU A 244 -30.24 9.42 26.93
N VAL A 245 -30.68 8.17 27.14
CA VAL A 245 -32.07 7.94 27.56
C VAL A 245 -32.20 8.55 28.96
N PRO A 246 -33.03 9.59 29.15
CA PRO A 246 -33.29 10.08 30.50
C PRO A 246 -33.88 8.91 31.28
N ALA A 247 -33.25 8.57 32.41
CA ALA A 247 -33.79 7.59 33.35
C ALA A 247 -35.26 7.94 33.60
N SER A 248 -36.18 7.16 33.04
CA SER A 248 -37.57 7.18 33.46
C SER A 248 -37.59 6.81 34.96
N PRO A 249 -38.40 7.48 35.81
CA PRO A 249 -38.18 7.51 37.27
C PRO A 249 -38.50 6.22 38.04
N LEU A 250 -38.40 5.03 37.44
CA LEU A 250 -38.95 3.79 38.00
C LEU A 250 -37.97 2.65 38.25
N ASP A 251 -36.65 2.86 38.13
CA ASP A 251 -35.68 1.82 38.48
C ASP A 251 -34.45 2.35 39.25
N ILE A 252 -34.69 3.09 40.33
CA ILE A 252 -33.66 3.40 41.36
C ILE A 252 -33.48 2.20 42.32
N GLY A 253 -33.65 0.98 41.80
CA GLY A 253 -33.87 -0.22 42.60
C GLY A 253 -32.70 -1.18 42.73
N ASN A 254 -31.80 -1.33 41.75
CA ASN A 254 -30.81 -2.42 41.86
C ASN A 254 -29.55 -2.39 40.97
N CYS A 255 -29.04 -1.25 40.51
CA CYS A 255 -27.74 -1.21 39.82
C CYS A 255 -26.61 -0.76 40.77
N SER A 256 -26.44 -1.48 41.87
CA SER A 256 -25.15 -1.57 42.56
C SER A 256 -24.61 -2.98 42.35
N THR A 257 -23.31 -3.07 42.13
CA THR A 257 -22.48 -4.26 41.88
C THR A 257 -22.57 -4.83 40.46
N ASP A 258 -21.70 -4.32 39.57
CA ASP A 258 -20.69 -5.16 38.90
C ASP A 258 -19.71 -4.28 38.12
N SER A 259 -18.88 -3.56 38.89
CA SER A 259 -17.61 -3.00 38.45
C SER A 259 -16.58 -3.39 39.50
N LEU A 260 -16.06 -4.61 39.43
CA LEU A 260 -14.76 -5.07 39.96
C LEU A 260 -14.66 -6.61 39.85
N THR A 261 -14.20 -7.08 38.68
CA THR A 261 -13.18 -8.13 38.52
C THR A 261 -12.75 -8.19 37.06
#